data_AF-A0A497PAH6-F1
#
_entry.id   AF-A0A497PAH6-F1
#
_cell.length_a   1.000
_cell.length_b   1.000
_cell.length_c   1.000
_cell.angle_alpha   90.00
_cell.angle_beta   90.00
_cell.angle_gamma   90.00
#
_symmetry.space_group_name_H-M   'P 1'
#
loop_
_entity.id
_entity.type
_entity.pdbx_description
1 polymer ?
#
loop_
_entity_poly.entity_id
_entity_poly.type
_entity_poly.pdbx_seq_one_letter_code
_entity_poly.pdbx_strand_id
1 'polypeptide(L)'
;MALSRFKKNKRWIWKAFDRSSRRCIAWVVGRRDRETFQDLMTRINRPGCQYYTDDWRCYKEVIPPDRHCIGKQGTHLIESDNANTRHRIGRFTRRCKIVSHSEEMINLTLKLLAYFQIPENFLQFRNSFLSIL
;
A
#
# COMPACT_ATOMS: atom_id res chain seq x y z
N MET A 1 29.18 -2.24 5.67
CA MET A 1 27.83 -2.64 6.14
C MET A 1 27.21 -1.50 6.92
N ALA A 2 26.29 -0.74 6.34
CA ALA A 2 25.72 0.45 7.00
C ALA A 2 24.45 0.09 7.80
N LEU A 3 24.63 -0.30 9.07
CA LEU A 3 23.55 -0.37 10.06
C LEU A 3 23.24 1.06 10.55
N SER A 4 22.45 1.81 9.79
CA SER A 4 21.95 3.11 10.26
C SER A 4 20.83 2.92 11.30
N ARG A 5 20.99 3.47 12.51
CA ARG A 5 19.94 3.51 13.55
C ARG A 5 18.69 4.31 13.12
N PHE A 6 18.82 5.20 12.11
CA PHE A 6 17.75 6.08 11.64
C PHE A 6 17.64 6.11 10.11
N LYS A 7 16.43 5.87 9.58
CA LYS A 7 16.13 6.11 8.17
C LYS A 7 15.93 7.62 7.97
N LYS A 8 16.93 8.33 7.44
CA LYS A 8 16.85 9.78 7.16
C LYS A 8 15.66 10.12 6.24
N ASN A 9 15.35 9.24 5.29
CA ASN A 9 14.25 9.41 4.34
C ASN A 9 13.07 8.49 4.71
N LYS A 10 12.33 8.83 5.77
CA LYS A 10 11.10 8.12 6.11
C LYS A 10 10.07 8.29 4.99
N ARG A 11 9.63 7.17 4.41
CA ARG A 11 8.58 7.13 3.40
C ARG A 11 7.34 6.41 3.92
N TRP A 12 6.19 6.84 3.44
CA TRP A 12 4.87 6.29 3.70
C TRP A 12 4.38 5.58 2.45
N ILE A 13 3.67 4.47 2.65
CA ILE A 13 2.96 3.77 1.59
C ILE A 13 1.48 4.12 1.78
N TRP A 14 1.01 5.00 0.92
CA TRP A 14 -0.39 5.38 0.79
C TRP A 14 -1.10 4.31 -0.02
N LYS A 15 -2.16 3.70 0.49
CA LYS A 15 -2.91 2.64 -0.21
C LYS A 15 -4.37 3.02 -0.33
N ALA A 16 -4.96 2.66 -1.46
CA ALA A 16 -6.39 2.67 -1.69
C ALA A 16 -6.85 1.22 -1.81
N PHE A 17 -7.80 0.83 -0.98
CA PHE A 17 -8.32 -0.53 -0.94
C PHE A 17 -9.80 -0.51 -1.29
N ASP A 18 -10.16 -1.29 -2.31
CA ASP A 18 -11.55 -1.46 -2.70
C ASP A 18 -12.16 -2.62 -1.89
N ARG A 19 -13.22 -2.29 -1.14
CA ARG A 19 -13.92 -3.25 -0.27
C ARG A 19 -14.70 -4.28 -1.07
N SER A 20 -15.19 -3.91 -2.26
CA SER A 20 -16.02 -4.80 -3.09
C SER A 20 -15.17 -5.91 -3.71
N SER A 21 -14.06 -5.55 -4.37
CA SER A 21 -13.12 -6.52 -4.92
C SER A 21 -12.17 -7.13 -3.89
N ARG A 22 -12.11 -6.58 -2.67
CA ARG A 22 -11.15 -6.93 -1.61
C ARG A 22 -9.70 -6.87 -2.08
N ARG A 23 -9.36 -5.83 -2.86
CA ARG A 23 -8.03 -5.64 -3.44
C ARG A 23 -7.52 -4.23 -3.20
N CYS A 24 -6.19 -4.12 -3.07
CA CYS A 24 -5.51 -2.83 -3.18
C CYS A 24 -5.54 -2.39 -4.64
N ILE A 25 -6.21 -1.29 -4.94
CA ILE A 25 -6.39 -0.79 -6.32
C ILE A 25 -5.33 0.22 -6.74
N ALA A 26 -4.75 0.93 -5.78
CA ALA A 26 -3.69 1.90 -6.04
C ALA A 26 -2.83 2.10 -4.79
N TRP A 27 -1.57 2.51 -5.00
CA TRP A 27 -0.72 3.01 -3.93
C TRP A 27 0.25 4.09 -4.44
N VAL A 28 0.75 4.89 -3.51
CA VAL A 28 1.82 5.87 -3.71
C VAL A 28 2.85 5.74 -2.58
N VAL A 29 4.13 5.77 -2.93
CA VAL A 29 5.22 5.86 -1.95
C VAL A 29 5.66 7.30 -1.90
N GLY A 30 5.64 7.92 -0.72
CA GLY A 30 5.97 9.34 -0.61
C GLY A 30 6.02 9.84 0.82
N ARG A 31 5.76 11.13 1.01
CA ARG A 31 5.68 11.77 2.32
C ARG A 31 4.28 11.62 2.91
N ARG A 32 4.09 11.97 4.18
CA ARG A 32 2.76 12.02 4.80
C ARG A 32 2.22 13.44 4.70
N ASP A 33 1.85 13.84 3.49
CA ASP A 33 1.40 15.18 3.16
C ASP A 33 0.26 15.16 2.13
N ARG A 34 -0.28 16.35 1.86
CA ARG A 34 -1.39 16.58 0.94
C ARG A 34 -1.06 16.23 -0.50
N GLU A 35 0.11 16.64 -0.97
CA GLU A 35 0.56 16.40 -2.34
C GLU A 35 0.61 14.90 -2.64
N THR A 36 1.24 14.11 -1.76
CA THR A 36 1.30 12.64 -1.95
C THR A 36 -0.10 12.01 -1.92
N PHE A 37 -1.03 12.54 -1.13
CA PHE A 37 -2.40 12.04 -1.11
C PHE A 37 -3.18 12.42 -2.37
N GLN A 38 -2.97 13.62 -2.93
CA GLN A 38 -3.53 14.01 -4.23
C GLN A 38 -3.05 13.09 -5.34
N ASP A 39 -1.76 12.73 -5.35
CA ASP A 39 -1.23 11.74 -6.31
C ASP A 39 -1.95 10.40 -6.21
N LEU A 40 -2.27 9.95 -4.99
CA LEU A 40 -3.05 8.72 -4.79
C LEU A 40 -4.45 8.87 -5.39
N MET A 41 -5.13 9.98 -5.13
CA MET A 41 -6.48 10.24 -5.65
C MET A 41 -6.49 10.29 -7.18
N THR A 42 -5.50 10.93 -7.79
CA THR A 42 -5.28 10.94 -9.24
C THR A 42 -5.05 9.54 -9.79
N ARG A 43 -4.32 8.67 -9.09
CA ARG A 43 -4.13 7.27 -9.51
C ARG A 43 -5.38 6.41 -9.38
N ILE A 44 -6.22 6.68 -8.38
CA ILE A 44 -7.50 5.97 -8.23
C ILE A 44 -8.40 6.29 -9.43
N ASN A 45 -8.48 7.57 -9.84
CA ASN A 45 -9.22 8.08 -10.99
C ASN A 45 -10.63 7.46 -11.16
N ARG A 46 -11.40 7.35 -10.06
CA ARG A 46 -12.77 6.78 -10.10
C ARG A 46 -13.81 7.82 -9.66
N PRO A 47 -14.68 8.29 -10.57
CA PRO A 47 -15.83 9.10 -10.20
C PRO A 47 -16.87 8.28 -9.43
N GLY A 48 -17.69 8.94 -8.61
CA GLY A 48 -18.83 8.31 -7.93
C GLY A 48 -18.52 7.39 -6.73
N CYS A 49 -17.26 7.10 -6.41
CA CYS A 49 -16.93 6.29 -5.24
C CYS A 49 -17.04 7.07 -3.92
N GLN A 50 -17.46 6.38 -2.85
CA GLN A 50 -17.41 6.82 -1.45
C GLN A 50 -16.06 6.40 -0.83
N TYR A 51 -15.41 7.32 -0.13
CA TYR A 51 -14.11 7.12 0.50
C TYR A 51 -14.24 7.06 2.01
N TYR A 52 -13.59 6.05 2.61
CA TYR A 52 -13.61 5.82 4.06
C TYR A 52 -12.20 6.00 4.60
N THR A 53 -12.02 6.98 5.48
CA THR A 53 -10.70 7.28 6.07
C THR A 53 -10.82 7.59 7.56
N ASP A 54 -9.66 7.62 8.25
CA ASP A 54 -9.59 8.21 9.58
C ASP A 54 -9.75 9.74 9.54
N ASP A 55 -9.84 10.37 10.72
CA ASP A 55 -10.05 11.81 10.87
C ASP A 55 -8.74 12.61 10.77
N TRP A 56 -8.04 12.47 9.63
CA TRP A 56 -6.86 13.26 9.35
C TRP A 56 -7.17 14.43 8.41
N ARG A 57 -6.72 15.63 8.79
CA ARG A 57 -7.03 16.92 8.10
C ARG A 57 -6.81 16.88 6.58
N CYS A 58 -5.74 16.23 6.14
CA CYS A 58 -5.41 16.10 4.72
C CYS A 58 -6.53 15.45 3.88
N TYR A 59 -7.27 14.49 4.44
CA TYR A 59 -8.34 13.82 3.71
C TYR A 59 -9.50 14.76 3.47
N LYS A 60 -9.89 15.55 4.49
CA LYS A 60 -10.96 16.55 4.39
C LYS A 60 -10.67 17.63 3.35
N GLU A 61 -9.39 17.98 3.17
CA GLU A 61 -8.98 19.02 2.22
C GLU A 61 -8.98 18.56 0.76
N VAL A 62 -8.95 17.24 0.50
CA VAL A 62 -8.78 16.67 -0.85
C VAL A 62 -10.01 15.89 -1.30
N ILE A 63 -10.70 15.20 -0.39
CA ILE A 63 -11.90 14.43 -0.70
C ILE A 63 -13.12 15.35 -0.56
N PRO A 64 -14.01 15.42 -1.57
CA PRO A 64 -15.27 16.13 -1.46
C PRO A 64 -16.11 15.63 -0.27
N PRO A 65 -16.71 16.51 0.56
CA PRO A 65 -17.47 16.11 1.75
C PRO A 65 -18.62 15.13 1.48
N ASP A 66 -19.28 15.24 0.33
CA ASP A 66 -20.37 14.36 -0.13
C ASP A 66 -19.90 12.93 -0.45
N ARG A 67 -18.59 12.74 -0.60
CA ARG A 67 -17.94 11.46 -0.90
C ARG A 67 -17.07 10.95 0.25
N HIS A 68 -17.04 11.64 1.38
CA HIS A 68 -16.12 11.37 2.48
C HIS A 68 -16.83 10.87 3.73
N CYS A 69 -16.65 9.58 4.04
CA CYS A 69 -17.07 8.99 5.30
C CYS A 69 -15.89 8.93 6.27
N ILE A 70 -15.96 9.68 7.37
CA ILE A 70 -14.92 9.71 8.39
C ILE A 70 -15.25 8.76 9.53
N GLY A 71 -14.28 7.94 9.92
CA GLY A 71 -14.38 7.12 11.13
C GLY A 71 -13.79 5.73 10.95
N LYS A 72 -14.12 4.82 11.88
CA LYS A 72 -13.65 3.43 11.87
C LYS A 72 -14.48 2.52 10.97
N GLN A 73 -15.62 3.01 10.49
CA GLN A 73 -16.49 2.21 9.63
C GLN A 73 -15.80 1.98 8.29
N GLY A 74 -15.64 0.72 7.90
CA GLY A 74 -15.07 0.35 6.61
C GLY A 74 -13.54 0.38 6.51
N THR A 75 -12.79 0.68 7.59
CA THR A 75 -11.32 0.71 7.57
C THR A 75 -10.66 -0.64 7.91
N HIS A 76 -11.40 -1.57 8.53
CA HIS A 76 -10.87 -2.86 8.97
C HIS A 76 -10.16 -3.66 7.84
N LEU A 77 -10.69 -3.63 6.61
CA LEU A 77 -10.11 -4.38 5.49
C LEU A 77 -8.75 -3.80 5.06
N ILE A 78 -8.62 -2.47 4.99
CA ILE A 78 -7.34 -1.83 4.64
C ILE A 78 -6.32 -1.99 5.78
N GLU A 79 -6.76 -2.00 7.03
CA GLU A 79 -5.91 -2.31 8.19
C GLU A 79 -5.36 -3.74 8.12
N SER A 80 -6.23 -4.71 7.82
CA SER A 80 -5.85 -6.11 7.61
C SER A 80 -4.87 -6.28 6.44
N ASP A 81 -5.13 -5.63 5.30
CA ASP A 81 -4.23 -5.64 4.14
C ASP A 81 -2.87 -4.99 4.44
N ASN A 82 -2.84 -3.91 5.22
CA ASN A 82 -1.60 -3.30 5.71
C ASN A 82 -0.82 -4.25 6.64
N ALA A 83 -1.52 -4.97 7.53
CA ALA A 83 -0.91 -5.98 8.39
C ALA A 83 -0.33 -7.13 7.56
N ASN A 84 -1.08 -7.66 6.59
CA ASN A 84 -0.65 -8.73 5.69
C ASN A 84 0.56 -8.33 4.84
N THR A 85 0.58 -7.09 4.35
CA THR A 85 1.73 -6.54 3.61
C THR A 85 2.99 -6.58 4.48
N ARG A 86 2.92 -6.18 5.75
CA ARG A 86 4.06 -6.24 6.68
C ARG A 86 4.44 -7.67 7.05
N HIS A 87 3.45 -8.55 7.23
CA HIS A 87 3.69 -9.95 7.56
C HIS A 87 4.45 -10.67 6.43
N ARG A 88 3.98 -10.53 5.19
CA ARG A 88 4.58 -11.20 4.01
C ARG A 88 5.91 -10.59 3.61
N ILE A 89 6.09 -9.29 3.83
CA ILE A 89 7.28 -8.56 3.39
C ILE A 89 8.07 -8.08 4.60
N GLY A 90 9.08 -8.87 5.00
CA GLY A 90 9.99 -8.55 6.10
C GLY A 90 10.71 -7.19 5.95
N ARG A 91 10.81 -6.66 4.72
CA ARG A 91 11.33 -5.30 4.41
C ARG A 91 10.62 -4.21 5.20
N PHE A 92 9.33 -4.40 5.50
CA PHE A 92 8.51 -3.38 6.16
C PHE A 92 8.40 -3.58 7.68
N THR A 93 8.94 -4.67 8.24
CA THR A 93 8.91 -4.95 9.68
C THR A 93 10.25 -4.71 10.36
N ARG A 94 11.37 -5.14 9.76
CA ARG A 94 12.69 -5.12 10.41
C ARG A 94 13.60 -4.01 9.87
N ARG A 95 13.53 -2.83 10.50
CA ARG A 95 14.28 -1.62 10.10
C ARG A 95 15.79 -1.83 9.94
N CYS A 96 16.40 -2.70 10.77
CA CYS A 96 17.84 -2.92 10.79
C CYS A 96 18.34 -4.05 9.88
N LYS A 97 17.46 -4.93 9.39
CA LYS A 97 17.87 -6.10 8.58
C LYS A 97 17.70 -5.88 7.09
N ILE A 98 16.66 -5.12 6.69
CA ILE A 98 16.33 -4.95 5.28
C ILE A 98 16.16 -3.46 5.00
N VAL A 99 17.01 -2.94 4.14
CA VAL A 99 16.98 -1.55 3.67
C VAL A 99 16.41 -1.47 2.26
N SER A 100 15.69 -0.38 1.98
CA SER A 100 15.28 -0.03 0.62
C SER A 100 16.16 1.12 0.16
N HIS A 101 16.85 0.93 -0.96
CA HIS A 101 17.76 1.94 -1.49
C HIS A 101 17.02 3.05 -2.25
N SER A 102 15.87 2.73 -2.85
CA SER A 102 15.05 3.67 -3.62
C SER A 102 13.55 3.44 -3.39
N GLU A 103 12.74 4.43 -3.77
CA GLU A 103 11.28 4.29 -3.82
C GLU A 103 10.84 3.30 -4.89
N GLU A 104 11.57 3.22 -6.00
CA GLU A 104 11.34 2.22 -7.04
C GLU A 104 11.41 0.79 -6.49
N MET A 105 12.41 0.48 -5.67
CA MET A 105 12.52 -0.84 -5.03
C MET A 105 11.31 -1.17 -4.15
N ILE A 106 10.77 -0.17 -3.44
CA ILE A 106 9.54 -0.33 -2.64
C ILE A 106 8.37 -0.62 -3.58
N ASN A 107 8.23 0.16 -4.65
CA ASN A 107 7.17 -0.03 -5.63
C ASN A 107 7.23 -1.41 -6.30
N LEU A 108 8.40 -1.86 -6.76
CA LEU A 108 8.58 -3.18 -7.36
C LEU A 108 8.24 -4.30 -6.37
N THR A 109 8.64 -4.16 -5.10
CA THR A 109 8.27 -5.12 -4.05
C THR A 109 6.75 -5.20 -3.87
N LEU A 110 6.06 -4.05 -3.86
CA LEU A 110 4.59 -4.00 -3.75
C LEU A 110 3.90 -4.56 -4.99
N LYS A 111 4.41 -4.26 -6.19
CA LYS A 111 3.91 -4.82 -7.46
C LYS A 111 4.01 -6.35 -7.46
N LEU A 112 5.17 -6.89 -7.07
CA LEU A 112 5.39 -8.33 -7.00
C LEU A 112 4.43 -9.00 -5.99
N LEU A 113 4.28 -8.39 -4.81
CA LEU A 113 3.34 -8.86 -3.80
C LEU A 113 1.89 -8.84 -4.33
N ALA A 114 1.45 -7.74 -4.94
CA ALA A 114 0.11 -7.60 -5.48
C ALA A 114 -0.14 -8.60 -6.63
N TYR A 115 0.86 -8.83 -7.47
CA TYR A 115 0.79 -9.78 -8.58
C TYR A 115 0.58 -11.22 -8.06
N PHE A 116 1.36 -11.67 -7.07
CA PHE A 116 1.20 -13.01 -6.51
C PHE A 116 0.04 -13.18 -5.52
N GLN A 117 -0.67 -12.11 -5.17
CA GLN A 117 -1.93 -12.23 -4.43
C GLN A 117 -3.09 -12.79 -5.28
N ILE A 118 -2.93 -12.78 -6.60
CA ILE A 118 -3.85 -13.38 -7.56
C ILE A 118 -3.38 -14.84 -7.78
N PRO A 119 -4.11 -15.86 -7.29
CA PRO A 119 -3.65 -17.25 -7.35
C PRO A 119 -3.32 -17.72 -8.77
N GLU A 120 -4.07 -17.24 -9.77
CA GLU A 120 -3.89 -17.58 -11.18
C GLU A 120 -2.52 -17.17 -11.71
N ASN A 121 -1.98 -16.05 -11.21
CA ASN A 121 -0.65 -15.60 -11.58
C ASN A 121 0.43 -16.56 -11.08
N PHE A 122 0.26 -17.15 -9.89
CA PHE A 122 1.20 -18.15 -9.37
C PHE A 122 1.20 -19.44 -10.19
N LEU A 123 0.04 -19.83 -10.76
CA LEU A 123 -0.07 -21.05 -11.56
C LEU A 123 0.88 -21.06 -12.75
N GLN A 124 1.14 -19.91 -13.36
CA GLN A 124 2.07 -19.76 -14.49
C GLN A 124 3.51 -20.13 -14.12
N PHE A 125 3.90 -19.90 -12.87
CA PHE A 125 5.26 -20.15 -12.37
C PHE A 125 5.36 -21.42 -11.52
N ARG A 126 4.24 -22.10 -11.28
CA ARG A 126 4.17 -23.26 -10.38
C ARG A 126 5.23 -24.30 -10.71
N ASN A 127 5.36 -24.67 -11.97
CA ASN A 127 6.30 -25.73 -12.39
C ASN A 127 7.77 -25.30 -12.22
N SER A 128 8.08 -24.02 -12.46
CA SER A 128 9.41 -23.47 -12.23
C SER A 128 9.79 -23.37 -10.74
N PHE A 129 8.80 -23.27 -9.84
CA PHE A 129 9.03 -23.29 -8.39
C PHE A 129 9.09 -24.71 -7.82
N LEU A 130 8.35 -25.66 -8.40
CA LEU A 130 8.37 -27.06 -7.99
C LEU A 130 9.66 -27.79 -8.37
N SER A 131 10.47 -27.25 -9.28
CA SER A 131 11.79 -27.81 -9.64
C SER A 131 12.89 -27.52 -8.60
N ILE A 132 12.55 -26.89 -7.48
CA ILE A 132 13.45 -26.68 -6.33
C ILE A 132 13.35 -27.86 -5.33
N LEU A 133 12.55 -28.89 -5.65
CA LEU A 133 12.51 -30.17 -4.95
C LEU A 133 13.16 -31.27 -5.78
#